data_AF-A0A109JG94-F1
#
_entry.id   AF-A0A109JG94-F1
#
_cell.length_a   1.000
_cell.length_b   1.000
_cell.length_c   1.000
_cell.angle_alpha   90.00
_cell.angle_beta   90.00
_cell.angle_gamma   90.00
#
_symmetry.space_group_name_H-M   'P 1'
#
loop_
_entity.id
_entity.type
_entity.pdbx_description
1 polymer ?
#
loop_
_entity_poly.entity_id
_entity_poly.type
_entity_poly.pdbx_seq_one_letter_code
_entity_poly.pdbx_strand_id
1 'polypeptide(L)'
;MRIQIFSDLHLDVLPIKKISAVDGIDCVIVAGDTCEGVLSAFAHLRRIVPMPTPILMVLGNHEYYRRFIPDELALARSRAPSFNIHVLENDTIVHNGVRFVGATLWTDYRIFGDARQNWAMSACGAAMNDHGQIGWKKQPWARFRPQEAALLHYRSRSYVEYILATEFDGPTCVITHHAAHWDSILPKYQNDPVTAAFVSDMSATIKAHQPALWVHGHVHNSCDYYVGKTRIVCNPHGYGNENAGFSGSLVVQIDT
;
A
#
# COMPACT_ATOMS: atom_id res chain seq x y z
N MET A 1 -2.20 10.37 18.61
CA MET A 1 -1.74 10.76 17.27
C MET A 1 -2.93 10.81 16.28
N ARG A 2 -3.08 11.89 15.50
CA ARG A 2 -4.11 12.07 14.45
C ARG A 2 -3.50 11.92 13.05
N ILE A 3 -4.02 11.01 12.25
CA ILE A 3 -3.45 10.62 10.96
C ILE A 3 -4.52 10.74 9.88
N GLN A 4 -4.27 11.54 8.84
CA GLN A 4 -5.12 11.55 7.65
C GLN A 4 -4.69 10.46 6.68
N ILE A 5 -5.64 9.75 6.07
CA ILE A 5 -5.37 8.54 5.27
C ILE A 5 -6.03 8.66 3.89
N PHE A 6 -5.29 8.38 2.83
CA PHE A 6 -5.84 8.15 1.48
C PHE A 6 -4.88 7.34 0.60
N SER A 7 -5.36 6.79 -0.51
CA SER A 7 -4.57 6.06 -1.50
C SER A 7 -5.27 6.07 -2.87
N ASP A 8 -4.64 5.45 -3.87
CA ASP A 8 -5.26 5.15 -5.17
C ASP A 8 -5.86 6.39 -5.84
N LEU A 9 -5.10 7.49 -5.83
CA LEU A 9 -5.51 8.77 -6.41
C LEU A 9 -5.55 8.71 -7.94
N HIS A 10 -4.65 7.95 -8.57
CA HIS A 10 -4.57 7.78 -10.03
C HIS A 10 -4.67 9.11 -10.80
N LEU A 11 -3.93 10.13 -10.33
CA LEU A 11 -4.04 11.53 -10.78
C LEU A 11 -3.78 11.75 -12.27
N ASP A 12 -3.09 10.83 -12.90
CA ASP A 12 -2.72 10.80 -14.30
C ASP A 12 -3.73 10.06 -15.20
N VAL A 13 -4.73 9.41 -14.61
CA VAL A 13 -5.77 8.64 -15.32
C VAL A 13 -7.06 9.46 -15.44
N LEU A 14 -7.61 9.92 -14.32
CA LEU A 14 -8.85 10.70 -14.28
C LEU A 14 -8.79 11.82 -13.23
N PRO A 15 -9.57 12.90 -13.38
CA PRO A 15 -9.69 13.93 -12.36
C PRO A 15 -10.19 13.35 -11.03
N ILE A 16 -9.59 13.80 -9.93
CA ILE A 16 -9.98 13.39 -8.58
C ILE A 16 -10.86 14.42 -7.89
N LYS A 17 -11.60 13.97 -6.86
CA LYS A 17 -12.24 14.87 -5.90
C LYS A 17 -11.17 15.70 -5.19
N LYS A 18 -11.50 16.96 -4.86
CA LYS A 18 -10.56 17.84 -4.14
C LYS A 18 -10.23 17.24 -2.77
N ILE A 19 -8.94 17.11 -2.48
CA ILE A 19 -8.39 16.70 -1.18
C ILE A 19 -7.66 17.90 -0.59
N SER A 20 -7.71 18.06 0.73
CA SER A 20 -6.93 19.06 1.45
C SER A 20 -6.47 18.47 2.78
N ALA A 21 -5.26 18.82 3.20
CA ALA A 21 -4.76 18.43 4.51
C ALA A 21 -5.71 18.94 5.60
N VAL A 22 -6.08 18.07 6.54
CA VAL A 22 -6.91 18.43 7.69
C VAL A 22 -6.06 19.11 8.75
N ASP A 23 -6.60 20.15 9.40
CA ASP A 23 -5.88 20.88 10.44
C ASP A 23 -5.59 20.02 11.68
N GLY A 24 -4.39 20.19 12.23
CA GLY A 24 -3.94 19.55 13.47
C GLY A 24 -3.68 18.04 13.36
N ILE A 25 -3.38 17.53 12.17
CA ILE A 25 -2.87 16.16 11.97
C ILE A 25 -1.36 16.09 12.21
N ASP A 26 -0.89 14.95 12.71
CA ASP A 26 0.53 14.69 12.99
C ASP A 26 1.28 14.24 11.72
N CYS A 27 0.60 13.51 10.84
CA CYS A 27 1.10 13.08 9.54
C CYS A 27 -0.05 12.69 8.60
N VAL A 28 0.30 12.43 7.34
CA VAL A 28 -0.58 11.82 6.33
C VAL A 28 -0.02 10.45 5.95
N ILE A 29 -0.87 9.43 5.87
CA ILE A 29 -0.53 8.14 5.26
C ILE A 29 -1.06 8.10 3.82
N VAL A 30 -0.16 7.77 2.89
CA VAL A 30 -0.48 7.52 1.48
C VAL A 30 -0.18 6.07 1.14
N ALA A 31 -1.21 5.24 1.00
CA ALA A 31 -1.06 3.80 0.76
C ALA A 31 -0.93 3.45 -0.74
N GLY A 32 -0.04 4.13 -1.45
CA GLY A 32 0.29 3.89 -2.86
C GLY A 32 -0.70 4.44 -3.89
N ASP A 33 -0.33 4.27 -5.16
CA ASP A 33 -1.12 4.60 -6.36
C ASP A 33 -1.59 6.06 -6.43
N THR A 34 -0.68 6.99 -6.13
CA THR A 34 -0.88 8.42 -6.37
C THR A 34 -0.96 8.72 -7.87
N CYS A 35 0.02 8.24 -8.63
CA CYS A 35 0.10 8.32 -10.09
C CYS A 35 1.33 7.55 -10.59
N GLU A 36 1.52 7.47 -11.90
CA GLU A 36 2.74 6.91 -12.43
C GLU A 36 4.01 7.74 -12.14
N GLY A 37 5.06 7.05 -11.66
CA GLY A 37 6.37 7.63 -11.36
C GLY A 37 6.45 8.43 -10.05
N VAL A 38 7.46 8.15 -9.24
CA VAL A 38 7.56 8.64 -7.86
C VAL A 38 7.80 10.15 -7.78
N LEU A 39 8.53 10.74 -8.71
CA LEU A 39 8.75 12.19 -8.72
C LEU A 39 7.46 12.98 -9.00
N SER A 40 6.61 12.45 -9.89
CA SER A 40 5.30 13.02 -10.16
C SER A 40 4.43 12.89 -8.91
N ALA A 41 4.37 11.69 -8.34
CA ALA A 41 3.63 11.40 -7.12
C ALA A 41 4.00 12.38 -5.99
N PHE A 42 5.30 12.55 -5.71
CA PHE A 42 5.78 13.45 -4.65
C PHE A 42 5.36 14.91 -4.90
N ALA A 43 5.50 15.40 -6.14
CA ALA A 43 5.11 16.75 -6.49
C ALA A 43 3.60 16.99 -6.32
N HIS A 44 2.77 16.03 -6.74
CA HIS A 44 1.33 16.09 -6.55
C HIS A 44 0.94 16.04 -5.07
N LEU A 45 1.51 15.11 -4.32
CA LEU A 45 1.27 14.99 -2.89
C LEU A 45 1.64 16.24 -2.11
N ARG A 46 2.70 16.96 -2.50
CA ARG A 46 3.04 18.25 -1.88
C ARG A 46 2.08 19.39 -2.22
N ARG A 47 1.36 19.32 -3.34
CA ARG A 47 0.27 20.27 -3.62
C ARG A 47 -0.96 20.00 -2.74
N ILE A 48 -1.22 18.72 -2.43
CA ILE A 48 -2.36 18.30 -1.59
C ILE A 48 -2.05 18.52 -0.10
N VAL A 49 -0.83 18.19 0.31
CA VAL A 49 -0.33 18.25 1.68
C VAL A 49 0.91 19.15 1.71
N PRO A 50 0.73 20.46 1.94
CA PRO A 50 1.85 21.39 2.06
C PRO A 50 2.75 21.09 3.25
N MET A 51 3.96 21.62 3.22
CA MET A 51 4.88 21.63 4.37
C MET A 51 4.25 22.39 5.56
N PRO A 52 4.57 22.02 6.81
CA PRO A 52 5.60 21.06 7.23
C PRO A 52 5.09 19.62 7.46
N THR A 53 3.83 19.29 7.15
CA THR A 53 3.25 17.99 7.49
C THR A 53 3.96 16.83 6.77
N PRO A 54 4.51 15.83 7.50
CA PRO A 54 5.17 14.69 6.90
C PRO A 54 4.16 13.75 6.24
N ILE A 55 4.55 13.16 5.11
CA ILE A 55 3.82 12.04 4.49
C ILE A 55 4.59 10.75 4.74
N LEU A 56 3.87 9.73 5.20
CA LEU A 56 4.33 8.35 5.27
C LEU A 56 3.72 7.61 4.08
N MET A 57 4.55 7.16 3.15
CA MET A 57 4.10 6.60 1.89
C MET A 57 4.65 5.19 1.70
N VAL A 58 3.81 4.27 1.24
CA VAL A 58 4.27 3.09 0.51
C VAL A 58 3.99 3.32 -0.97
N LEU A 59 4.79 2.72 -1.85
CA LEU A 59 4.49 2.77 -3.28
C LEU A 59 3.40 1.73 -3.59
N GLY A 60 2.56 2.03 -4.57
CA GLY A 60 1.67 1.09 -5.22
C GLY A 60 2.24 0.60 -6.55
N ASN A 61 1.46 -0.17 -7.30
CA ASN A 61 1.88 -0.68 -8.59
C ASN A 61 2.00 0.43 -9.64
N HIS A 62 1.15 1.48 -9.58
CA HIS A 62 1.17 2.56 -10.55
C HIS A 62 2.44 3.41 -10.48
N GLU A 63 3.02 3.64 -9.30
CA GLU A 63 4.31 4.35 -9.22
C GLU A 63 5.41 3.65 -10.04
N TYR A 64 5.30 2.34 -10.26
CA TYR A 64 6.24 1.53 -11.04
C TYR A 64 5.88 1.36 -12.52
N TYR A 65 4.71 1.82 -12.98
CA TYR A 65 4.33 1.66 -14.39
C TYR A 65 5.30 2.36 -15.32
N ARG A 66 5.68 1.67 -16.40
CA ARG A 66 6.70 2.06 -17.38
C ARG A 66 8.10 2.25 -16.78
N ARG A 67 8.33 1.69 -15.59
CA ARG A 67 9.60 1.73 -14.84
C ARG A 67 10.08 0.34 -14.47
N PHE A 68 11.24 0.31 -13.83
CA PHE A 68 11.84 -0.91 -13.30
C PHE A 68 11.85 -0.84 -11.77
N ILE A 69 11.40 -1.89 -11.09
CA ILE A 69 11.24 -1.90 -9.62
C ILE A 69 12.50 -1.36 -8.90
N PRO A 70 13.73 -1.86 -9.16
CA PRO A 70 14.91 -1.43 -8.40
C PRO A 70 15.27 0.04 -8.68
N ASP A 71 15.17 0.48 -9.93
CA ASP A 71 15.51 1.83 -10.34
C ASP A 71 14.56 2.87 -9.73
N GLU A 72 13.25 2.61 -9.80
CA GLU A 72 12.25 3.55 -9.31
C GLU A 72 12.25 3.62 -7.77
N LEU A 73 12.45 2.49 -7.09
CA LEU A 73 12.61 2.46 -5.64
C LEU A 73 13.87 3.22 -5.18
N ALA A 74 15.00 3.05 -5.89
CA ALA A 74 16.22 3.78 -5.58
C ALA A 74 16.01 5.30 -5.78
N LEU A 75 15.32 5.69 -6.86
CA LEU A 75 14.95 7.08 -7.09
C LEU A 75 14.07 7.63 -5.96
N ALA A 76 13.03 6.89 -5.57
CA ALA A 76 12.12 7.25 -4.48
C ALA A 76 12.90 7.54 -3.19
N ARG A 77 13.75 6.60 -2.76
CA ARG A 77 14.57 6.74 -1.53
C ARG A 77 15.50 7.95 -1.58
N SER A 78 16.11 8.22 -2.73
CA SER A 78 17.03 9.36 -2.87
C SER A 78 16.35 10.73 -2.90
N ARG A 79 15.06 10.78 -3.29
CA ARG A 79 14.34 12.04 -3.56
C ARG A 79 13.28 12.36 -2.51
N ALA A 80 12.62 11.36 -1.93
CA ALA A 80 11.56 11.57 -0.95
C ALA A 80 11.92 12.51 0.22
N PRO A 81 13.16 12.49 0.78
CA PRO A 81 13.53 13.40 1.86
C PRO A 81 13.39 14.89 1.51
N SER A 82 13.67 15.31 0.26
CA SER A 82 13.52 16.72 -0.13
C SER A 82 12.06 17.17 -0.22
N PHE A 83 11.11 16.24 -0.17
CA PHE A 83 9.68 16.49 -0.14
C PHE A 83 9.08 16.28 1.27
N ASN A 84 9.90 15.96 2.29
CA ASN A 84 9.41 15.52 3.60
C ASN A 84 8.41 14.35 3.48
N ILE A 85 8.79 13.39 2.62
CA ILE A 85 8.07 12.14 2.39
C ILE A 85 8.97 11.01 2.87
N HIS A 86 8.42 10.12 3.69
CA HIS A 86 9.06 8.90 4.15
C HIS A 86 8.50 7.74 3.34
N VAL A 87 9.25 7.30 2.32
CA VAL A 87 8.88 6.11 1.53
C VAL A 87 9.32 4.85 2.27
N LEU A 88 8.36 4.01 2.63
CA LEU A 88 8.58 2.75 3.34
C LEU A 88 8.43 1.58 2.36
N GLU A 89 9.53 0.86 2.15
CA GLU A 89 9.54 -0.38 1.37
C GLU A 89 10.45 -1.37 2.06
N ASN A 90 9.84 -2.24 2.88
CA ASN A 90 10.52 -3.05 3.89
C ASN A 90 11.37 -2.17 4.79
N ASP A 91 10.75 -1.08 5.26
CA ASP A 91 11.38 -0.08 6.11
C ASP A 91 10.45 0.35 7.24
N THR A 92 11.03 0.96 8.27
CA THR A 92 10.35 1.36 9.50
C THR A 92 10.80 2.74 9.95
N ILE A 93 9.87 3.54 10.47
CA ILE A 93 10.18 4.79 11.15
C ILE A 93 9.43 4.88 12.48
N VAL A 94 9.90 5.73 13.39
CA VAL A 94 9.14 6.12 14.59
C VAL A 94 8.81 7.60 14.48
N HIS A 95 7.54 7.94 14.60
CA HIS A 95 7.05 9.32 14.57
C HIS A 95 6.04 9.53 15.69
N ASN A 96 6.29 10.52 16.55
CA ASN A 96 5.46 10.84 17.73
C ASN A 96 5.10 9.62 18.60
N GLY A 97 6.09 8.75 18.89
CA GLY A 97 5.91 7.56 19.74
C GLY A 97 5.25 6.36 19.05
N VAL A 98 4.88 6.48 17.77
CA VAL A 98 4.27 5.39 16.99
C VAL A 98 5.29 4.82 16.01
N ARG A 99 5.44 3.49 15.99
CA ARG A 99 6.28 2.79 15.01
C ARG A 99 5.46 2.49 13.75
N PHE A 100 5.89 2.99 12.61
CA PHE A 100 5.30 2.71 11.31
C PHE A 100 6.20 1.76 10.53
N VAL A 101 5.64 0.64 10.10
CA VAL A 101 6.30 -0.32 9.20
C VAL A 101 5.57 -0.32 7.86
N GLY A 102 6.30 -0.29 6.75
CA GLY A 102 5.67 -0.23 5.43
C GLY A 102 6.36 -1.02 4.33
N ALA A 103 5.53 -1.53 3.42
CA ALA A 103 5.94 -2.19 2.18
C ALA A 103 4.82 -2.11 1.14
N THR A 104 5.15 -2.15 -0.15
CA THR A 104 4.14 -2.36 -1.22
C THR A 104 3.35 -3.67 -0.98
N LEU A 105 3.98 -4.61 -0.25
CA LEU A 105 3.56 -5.96 0.10
C LEU A 105 3.48 -6.91 -1.10
N TRP A 106 2.99 -6.48 -2.27
CA TRP A 106 2.66 -7.39 -3.38
C TRP A 106 1.85 -8.60 -2.89
N THR A 107 1.70 -9.64 -3.72
CA THR A 107 0.92 -10.82 -3.34
C THR A 107 1.67 -12.11 -3.57
N ASP A 108 1.32 -13.14 -2.79
CA ASP A 108 1.77 -14.52 -3.00
C ASP A 108 0.86 -15.32 -3.94
N TYR A 109 -0.28 -14.75 -4.36
CA TYR A 109 -1.31 -15.39 -5.19
C TYR A 109 -1.95 -16.63 -4.55
N ARG A 110 -1.91 -16.76 -3.22
CA ARG A 110 -2.40 -17.94 -2.47
C ARG A 110 -3.71 -17.72 -1.74
N ILE A 111 -4.39 -16.59 -1.95
CA ILE A 111 -5.65 -16.30 -1.26
C ILE A 111 -6.73 -17.38 -1.47
N PHE A 112 -6.69 -18.09 -2.61
CA PHE A 112 -7.57 -19.22 -2.93
C PHE A 112 -7.01 -20.60 -2.51
N GLY A 113 -5.96 -20.62 -1.69
CA GLY A 113 -5.24 -21.81 -1.24
C GLY A 113 -4.05 -22.18 -2.13
N ASP A 114 -3.05 -22.83 -1.53
CA ASP A 114 -1.78 -23.20 -2.16
C ASP A 114 -1.95 -24.01 -3.45
N ALA A 115 -2.89 -24.95 -3.46
CA ALA A 115 -3.18 -25.79 -4.63
C ALA A 115 -3.63 -24.99 -5.87
N ARG A 116 -4.12 -23.76 -5.67
CA ARG A 116 -4.61 -22.87 -6.74
C ARG A 116 -3.61 -21.78 -7.13
N GLN A 117 -2.43 -21.71 -6.51
CA GLN A 117 -1.45 -20.64 -6.74
C GLN A 117 -1.05 -20.52 -8.22
N ASN A 118 -0.72 -21.64 -8.89
CA ASN A 118 -0.30 -21.60 -10.29
C ASN A 118 -1.43 -21.15 -11.24
N TRP A 119 -2.67 -21.56 -10.94
CA TRP A 119 -3.85 -21.13 -11.69
C TRP A 119 -4.07 -19.62 -11.54
N ALA A 120 -4.00 -19.12 -10.31
CA ALA A 120 -4.13 -17.70 -10.00
C ALA A 120 -3.01 -16.88 -10.65
N MET A 121 -1.75 -17.29 -10.52
CA MET A 121 -0.61 -16.62 -11.17
C MET A 121 -0.76 -16.57 -12.70
N SER A 122 -1.27 -17.64 -13.33
CA SER A 122 -1.51 -17.64 -14.77
C SER A 122 -2.59 -16.63 -15.16
N ALA A 123 -3.71 -16.60 -14.43
CA ALA A 123 -4.80 -15.67 -14.69
C ALA A 123 -4.38 -14.22 -14.46
N CYS A 124 -3.77 -13.91 -13.32
CA CYS A 124 -3.26 -12.58 -12.99
C CYS A 124 -2.17 -12.14 -13.98
N GLY A 125 -1.26 -13.05 -14.35
CA GLY A 125 -0.21 -12.78 -15.34
C GLY A 125 -0.73 -12.32 -16.70
N ALA A 126 -1.93 -12.79 -17.09
CA ALA A 126 -2.59 -12.41 -18.32
C ALA A 126 -3.46 -11.15 -18.19
N ALA A 127 -4.08 -10.94 -17.02
CA ALA A 127 -5.07 -9.87 -16.81
C ALA A 127 -4.49 -8.59 -16.22
N MET A 128 -3.46 -8.67 -15.36
CA MET A 128 -2.93 -7.52 -14.63
C MET A 128 -1.96 -6.70 -15.49
N ASN A 129 -2.27 -5.41 -15.59
CA ASN A 129 -1.42 -4.42 -16.26
C ASN A 129 -0.01 -4.34 -15.65
N ASP A 130 0.11 -4.61 -14.35
CA ASP A 130 1.38 -4.62 -13.61
C ASP A 130 2.43 -5.44 -14.32
N HIS A 131 2.04 -6.63 -14.76
CA HIS A 131 2.97 -7.49 -15.44
C HIS A 131 3.34 -6.93 -16.80
N GLY A 132 2.46 -6.23 -17.52
CA GLY A 132 2.73 -5.58 -18.81
C GLY A 132 3.51 -4.27 -18.76
N GLN A 133 3.34 -3.51 -17.68
CA GLN A 133 3.85 -2.14 -17.58
C GLN A 133 5.10 -2.03 -16.70
N ILE A 134 5.39 -3.02 -15.87
CA ILE A 134 6.51 -2.98 -14.93
C ILE A 134 7.66 -3.88 -15.40
N GLY A 135 8.87 -3.32 -15.39
CA GLY A 135 10.12 -4.02 -15.61
C GLY A 135 10.70 -4.56 -14.30
N TRP A 136 11.33 -5.74 -14.38
CA TRP A 136 12.10 -6.31 -13.27
C TRP A 136 13.58 -5.91 -13.32
N LYS A 137 14.20 -6.03 -14.50
CA LYS A 137 15.61 -5.69 -14.73
C LYS A 137 15.79 -5.12 -16.12
N LYS A 138 16.69 -4.13 -16.27
CA LYS A 138 17.02 -3.53 -17.57
C LYS A 138 17.99 -4.38 -18.38
N GLN A 139 18.98 -5.01 -17.75
CA GLN A 139 20.06 -5.74 -18.41
C GLN A 139 20.47 -7.02 -17.63
N PRO A 140 20.27 -8.23 -18.21
CA PRO A 140 19.39 -8.47 -19.37
C PRO A 140 17.96 -7.98 -19.06
N TRP A 141 17.22 -7.59 -20.09
CA TRP A 141 15.85 -7.13 -19.90
C TRP A 141 15.01 -8.28 -19.34
N ALA A 142 14.28 -8.00 -18.27
CA ALA A 142 13.33 -8.94 -17.66
C ALA A 142 12.06 -8.19 -17.26
N ARG A 143 10.92 -8.82 -17.57
CA ARG A 143 9.58 -8.37 -17.19
C ARG A 143 9.32 -8.68 -15.72
N PHE A 144 8.51 -7.86 -15.05
CA PHE A 144 7.99 -8.18 -13.73
C PHE A 144 6.82 -9.16 -13.85
N ARG A 145 6.97 -10.40 -13.36
CA ARG A 145 5.95 -11.47 -13.48
C ARG A 145 5.36 -11.80 -12.11
N PRO A 146 4.28 -12.60 -12.04
CA PRO A 146 3.72 -13.05 -10.76
C PRO A 146 4.76 -13.70 -9.83
N GLN A 147 5.78 -14.37 -10.37
CA GLN A 147 6.85 -14.99 -9.57
C GLN A 147 7.73 -13.94 -8.88
N GLU A 148 8.05 -12.84 -9.56
CA GLU A 148 8.79 -11.73 -8.95
C GLU A 148 7.94 -11.00 -7.90
N ALA A 149 6.64 -10.81 -8.14
CA ALA A 149 5.71 -10.25 -7.16
C ALA A 149 5.63 -11.13 -5.89
N ALA A 150 5.50 -12.45 -6.04
CA ALA A 150 5.51 -13.39 -4.92
C ALA A 150 6.83 -13.40 -4.16
N LEU A 151 7.97 -13.23 -4.85
CA LEU A 151 9.27 -13.07 -4.20
C LEU A 151 9.34 -11.79 -3.36
N LEU A 152 8.85 -10.66 -3.89
CA LEU A 152 8.78 -9.41 -3.13
C LEU A 152 7.82 -9.53 -1.95
N HIS A 153 6.70 -10.23 -2.12
CA HIS A 153 5.76 -10.50 -1.04
C HIS A 153 6.40 -11.29 0.10
N TYR A 154 7.10 -12.38 -0.21
CA TYR A 154 7.77 -13.18 0.81
C TYR A 154 8.76 -12.34 1.64
N ARG A 155 9.52 -11.46 0.98
CA ARG A 155 10.45 -10.52 1.66
C ARG A 155 9.69 -9.53 2.54
N SER A 156 8.59 -8.99 2.03
CA SER A 156 7.80 -8.00 2.74
C SER A 156 7.11 -8.57 3.96
N ARG A 157 6.47 -9.72 3.80
CA ARG A 157 5.90 -10.49 4.90
C ARG A 157 6.95 -10.78 5.98
N SER A 158 8.11 -11.29 5.59
CA SER A 158 9.20 -11.61 6.54
C SER A 158 9.66 -10.38 7.31
N TYR A 159 9.79 -9.22 6.64
CA TYR A 159 10.19 -7.97 7.28
C TYR A 159 9.12 -7.45 8.25
N VAL A 160 7.85 -7.43 7.82
CA VAL A 160 6.72 -7.00 8.65
C VAL A 160 6.60 -7.89 9.90
N GLU A 161 6.65 -9.22 9.74
CA GLU A 161 6.63 -10.17 10.86
C GLU A 161 7.80 -9.96 11.82
N TYR A 162 9.01 -9.73 11.31
CA TYR A 162 10.18 -9.44 12.13
C TYR A 162 10.02 -8.16 12.97
N ILE A 163 9.57 -7.06 12.36
CA ILE A 163 9.36 -5.79 13.07
C ILE A 163 8.25 -5.92 14.11
N LEU A 164 7.14 -6.59 13.75
CA LEU A 164 6.03 -6.82 14.67
C LEU A 164 6.40 -7.75 15.85
N ALA A 165 7.36 -8.65 15.67
CA ALA A 165 7.92 -9.48 16.73
C ALA A 165 8.94 -8.74 17.62
N THR A 166 9.49 -7.62 17.15
CA THR A 166 10.48 -6.83 17.88
C THR A 166 9.79 -5.94 18.90
N GLU A 167 10.19 -6.03 20.17
CA GLU A 167 9.65 -5.19 21.25
C GLU A 167 9.75 -3.70 20.91
N PHE A 168 8.71 -2.95 21.28
CA PHE A 168 8.62 -1.51 21.11
C PHE A 168 7.69 -0.93 22.17
N ASP A 169 8.15 0.10 22.87
CA ASP A 169 7.37 0.81 23.89
C ASP A 169 6.47 1.86 23.20
N GLY A 170 5.38 1.37 22.61
CA GLY A 170 4.40 2.19 21.90
C GLY A 170 3.57 1.37 20.89
N PRO A 171 2.57 1.99 20.23
CA PRO A 171 1.78 1.32 19.21
C PRO A 171 2.60 1.13 17.92
N THR A 172 2.35 0.02 17.23
CA THR A 172 2.87 -0.23 15.87
C THR A 172 1.75 -0.16 14.84
N CYS A 173 1.96 0.56 13.75
CA CYS A 173 1.07 0.71 12.61
C CYS A 173 1.73 0.10 11.36
N VAL A 174 0.97 -0.66 10.58
CA VAL A 174 1.41 -1.26 9.32
C VAL A 174 0.78 -0.51 8.15
N ILE A 175 1.57 -0.21 7.12
CA ILE A 175 1.10 0.42 5.88
C ILE A 175 1.47 -0.51 4.73
N THR A 176 0.48 -0.96 3.97
CA THR A 176 0.71 -1.72 2.74
C THR A 176 -0.03 -1.10 1.57
N HIS A 177 0.37 -1.39 0.33
CA HIS A 177 -0.49 -1.02 -0.80
C HIS A 177 -1.54 -2.11 -1.03
N HIS A 178 -1.08 -3.35 -1.23
CA HIS A 178 -1.96 -4.52 -1.38
C HIS A 178 -2.65 -4.85 -0.06
N ALA A 179 -3.87 -5.41 -0.16
CA ALA A 179 -4.66 -5.78 1.00
C ALA A 179 -4.05 -6.99 1.74
N ALA A 180 -4.20 -7.00 3.05
CA ALA A 180 -3.61 -8.00 3.94
C ALA A 180 -4.64 -9.00 4.52
N HIS A 181 -5.92 -8.86 4.17
CA HIS A 181 -6.98 -9.69 4.73
C HIS A 181 -8.19 -9.81 3.80
N TRP A 182 -8.82 -10.99 3.79
CA TRP A 182 -9.92 -11.34 2.89
C TRP A 182 -11.14 -10.42 3.01
N ASP A 183 -11.45 -9.98 4.22
CA ASP A 183 -12.61 -9.12 4.50
C ASP A 183 -12.53 -7.74 3.84
N SER A 184 -11.38 -7.34 3.29
CA SER A 184 -11.25 -6.14 2.48
C SER A 184 -11.82 -6.31 1.05
N ILE A 185 -12.07 -7.53 0.60
CA ILE A 185 -12.55 -7.84 -0.75
C ILE A 185 -14.08 -7.89 -0.80
N LEU A 186 -14.68 -7.05 -1.64
CA LEU A 186 -16.12 -7.07 -1.88
C LEU A 186 -16.62 -8.44 -2.39
N PRO A 187 -17.79 -8.93 -1.95
CA PRO A 187 -18.33 -10.24 -2.33
C PRO A 187 -18.36 -10.51 -3.85
N LYS A 188 -18.59 -9.48 -4.67
CA LYS A 188 -18.62 -9.61 -6.14
C LYS A 188 -17.28 -10.03 -6.76
N TYR A 189 -16.15 -9.78 -6.10
CA TYR A 189 -14.80 -10.11 -6.60
C TYR A 189 -14.25 -11.40 -6.00
N GLN A 190 -14.88 -11.95 -4.97
CA GLN A 190 -14.38 -13.12 -4.23
C GLN A 190 -14.30 -14.42 -5.06
N ASN A 191 -14.93 -14.49 -6.23
CA ASN A 191 -14.83 -15.65 -7.11
C ASN A 191 -13.93 -15.41 -8.34
N ASP A 192 -13.37 -14.21 -8.49
CA ASP A 192 -12.49 -13.86 -9.60
C ASP A 192 -11.04 -14.31 -9.28
N PRO A 193 -10.39 -15.14 -10.12
CA PRO A 193 -8.96 -15.47 -9.96
C PRO A 193 -8.06 -14.25 -9.81
N VAL A 194 -8.37 -13.15 -10.49
CA VAL A 194 -7.54 -11.94 -10.51
C VAL A 194 -7.46 -11.29 -9.13
N THR A 195 -8.43 -11.56 -8.24
CA THR A 195 -8.38 -11.15 -6.82
C THR A 195 -7.12 -11.62 -6.10
N ALA A 196 -6.49 -12.71 -6.55
CA ALA A 196 -5.22 -13.18 -6.00
C ALA A 196 -4.05 -12.20 -6.23
N ALA A 197 -4.18 -11.26 -7.17
CA ALA A 197 -3.24 -10.16 -7.35
C ALA A 197 -3.48 -9.01 -6.36
N PHE A 198 -4.64 -8.94 -5.69
CA PHE A 198 -5.02 -7.78 -4.87
C PHE A 198 -4.78 -7.96 -3.38
N VAL A 199 -4.82 -9.20 -2.90
CA VAL A 199 -4.81 -9.53 -1.47
C VAL A 199 -3.95 -10.78 -1.19
N SER A 200 -3.32 -10.79 -0.02
CA SER A 200 -2.71 -11.99 0.57
C SER A 200 -3.19 -12.16 2.00
N ASP A 201 -3.29 -13.41 2.46
CA ASP A 201 -3.80 -13.70 3.80
C ASP A 201 -2.72 -13.49 4.87
N MET A 202 -2.77 -12.36 5.57
CA MET A 202 -1.93 -12.05 6.73
C MET A 202 -2.66 -12.28 8.06
N SER A 203 -3.79 -13.01 8.09
CA SER A 203 -4.60 -13.23 9.29
C SER A 203 -3.80 -13.76 10.46
N ALA A 204 -2.88 -14.71 10.22
CA ALA A 204 -2.04 -15.29 11.26
C ALA A 204 -1.10 -14.24 11.88
N THR A 205 -0.43 -13.45 11.04
CA THR A 205 0.45 -12.34 11.46
C THR A 205 -0.33 -11.30 12.26
N ILE A 206 -1.49 -10.88 11.78
CA ILE A 206 -2.33 -9.89 12.46
C ILE A 206 -2.80 -10.41 13.82
N LYS A 207 -3.27 -11.66 13.89
CA LYS A 207 -3.73 -12.26 15.16
C LYS A 207 -2.59 -12.46 16.17
N ALA A 208 -1.40 -12.80 15.71
CA ALA A 208 -0.24 -13.04 16.56
C ALA A 208 0.32 -11.73 17.17
N HIS A 209 0.42 -10.67 16.38
CA HIS A 209 1.11 -9.44 16.79
C HIS A 209 0.19 -8.27 17.13
N GLN A 210 -1.05 -8.29 16.64
CA GLN A 210 -2.08 -7.29 16.90
C GLN A 210 -1.60 -5.82 16.80
N PRO A 211 -0.99 -5.38 15.68
CA PRO A 211 -0.65 -3.96 15.50
C PRO A 211 -1.89 -3.07 15.70
N ALA A 212 -1.70 -1.84 16.15
CA ALA A 212 -2.81 -0.93 16.47
C ALA A 212 -3.64 -0.59 15.22
N LEU A 213 -2.98 -0.43 14.07
CA LEU A 213 -3.58 -0.07 12.80
C LEU A 213 -2.89 -0.79 11.64
N TRP A 214 -3.67 -1.21 10.65
CA TRP A 214 -3.20 -1.64 9.34
C TRP A 214 -3.90 -0.82 8.26
N VAL A 215 -3.14 -0.03 7.49
CA VAL A 215 -3.68 0.76 6.37
C VAL A 215 -3.31 0.10 5.06
N HIS A 216 -4.27 -0.03 4.14
CA HIS A 216 -4.00 -0.46 2.77
C HIS A 216 -4.77 0.32 1.69
N GLY A 217 -4.49 0.03 0.42
CA GLY A 217 -5.14 0.58 -0.77
C GLY A 217 -5.57 -0.52 -1.76
N HIS A 218 -5.40 -0.25 -3.06
CA HIS A 218 -5.47 -1.16 -4.22
C HIS A 218 -6.85 -1.75 -4.57
N VAL A 219 -7.68 -2.08 -3.58
CA VAL A 219 -8.96 -2.79 -3.80
C VAL A 219 -10.10 -1.87 -4.28
N HIS A 220 -9.85 -0.55 -4.30
CA HIS A 220 -10.79 0.49 -4.76
C HIS A 220 -12.17 0.49 -4.06
N ASN A 221 -12.26 -0.09 -2.85
CA ASN A 221 -13.39 0.04 -1.95
C ASN A 221 -12.92 0.48 -0.56
N SER A 222 -13.66 1.38 0.08
CA SER A 222 -13.36 1.77 1.47
C SER A 222 -13.74 0.65 2.44
N CYS A 223 -12.95 0.46 3.49
CA CYS A 223 -13.27 -0.43 4.59
C CYS A 223 -12.69 0.08 5.92
N ASP A 224 -13.35 -0.25 7.02
CA ASP A 224 -12.93 0.04 8.38
C ASP A 224 -13.49 -1.04 9.31
N TYR A 225 -12.64 -1.98 9.73
CA TYR A 225 -13.05 -3.14 10.52
C TYR A 225 -11.92 -3.61 11.44
N TYR A 226 -12.20 -4.59 12.28
CA TYR A 226 -11.21 -5.14 13.22
C TYR A 226 -10.94 -6.62 12.96
N VAL A 227 -9.66 -7.00 13.05
CA VAL A 227 -9.22 -8.39 13.15
C VAL A 227 -8.47 -8.54 14.47
N GLY A 228 -9.10 -9.21 15.44
CA GLY A 228 -8.62 -9.16 16.82
C GLY A 228 -8.67 -7.72 17.35
N LYS A 229 -7.52 -7.18 17.78
CA LYS A 229 -7.40 -5.77 18.23
C LYS A 229 -6.93 -4.81 17.13
N THR A 230 -6.50 -5.33 15.98
CA THR A 230 -6.00 -4.51 14.88
C THR A 230 -7.15 -3.90 14.11
N ARG A 231 -7.17 -2.56 14.00
CA ARG A 231 -8.06 -1.86 13.08
C ARG A 231 -7.47 -1.91 11.68
N ILE A 232 -8.24 -2.37 10.70
CA ILE A 232 -7.88 -2.38 9.28
C ILE A 232 -8.65 -1.27 8.58
N VAL A 233 -7.94 -0.38 7.89
CA VAL A 233 -8.52 0.79 7.21
C VAL A 233 -8.05 0.84 5.76
N CYS A 234 -8.98 1.06 4.84
CA CYS A 234 -8.72 1.35 3.44
C CYS A 234 -9.57 2.55 3.01
N ASN A 235 -8.95 3.57 2.41
CA ASN A 235 -9.64 4.76 1.92
C ASN A 235 -9.12 5.16 0.53
N PRO A 236 -9.34 4.30 -0.48
CA PRO A 236 -8.82 4.51 -1.83
C PRO A 236 -9.73 5.47 -2.59
N HIS A 237 -9.19 6.36 -3.42
CA HIS A 237 -10.02 7.18 -4.30
C HIS A 237 -10.56 6.34 -5.48
N GLY A 238 -9.71 5.51 -6.09
CA GLY A 238 -10.03 4.72 -7.27
C GLY A 238 -10.14 5.56 -8.54
N TYR A 239 -10.65 5.00 -9.63
CA TYR A 239 -10.74 5.73 -10.90
C TYR A 239 -11.98 6.63 -10.97
N GLY A 240 -11.78 7.94 -11.03
CA GLY A 240 -12.88 8.91 -11.18
C GLY A 240 -13.89 8.83 -10.02
N ASN A 241 -15.09 8.31 -10.28
CA ASN A 241 -16.15 8.15 -9.27
C ASN A 241 -16.36 6.69 -8.83
N GLU A 242 -15.40 5.81 -9.09
CA GLU A 242 -15.49 4.37 -8.78
C GLU A 242 -15.78 4.11 -7.29
N ASN A 243 -15.04 4.78 -6.38
CA ASN A 243 -15.31 4.69 -4.96
C ASN A 243 -16.12 5.90 -4.46
N ALA A 244 -17.44 5.70 -4.33
CA ALA A 244 -18.31 6.70 -3.72
C ALA A 244 -17.99 6.94 -2.23
N GLY A 245 -17.44 5.95 -1.53
CA GLY A 245 -17.10 5.99 -0.11
C GLY A 245 -15.74 6.62 0.21
N PHE A 246 -14.99 7.08 -0.80
CA PHE A 246 -13.74 7.82 -0.56
C PHE A 246 -14.00 9.12 0.21
N SER A 247 -13.23 9.33 1.28
CA SER A 247 -13.26 10.58 2.06
C SER A 247 -11.87 11.21 2.10
N GLY A 248 -11.68 12.33 1.39
CA GLY A 248 -10.43 13.08 1.43
C GLY A 248 -10.08 13.65 2.79
N SER A 249 -11.00 13.67 3.75
CA SER A 249 -10.81 14.18 5.12
C SER A 249 -10.83 13.08 6.19
N LEU A 250 -10.71 11.80 5.81
CA LEU A 250 -10.66 10.70 6.77
C LEU A 250 -9.44 10.85 7.68
N VAL A 251 -9.70 11.02 8.97
CA VAL A 251 -8.69 11.06 10.03
C VAL A 251 -8.94 9.92 11.01
N VAL A 252 -7.89 9.16 11.31
CA VAL A 252 -7.87 8.12 12.33
C VAL A 252 -7.03 8.59 13.52
N GLN A 253 -7.48 8.23 14.72
CA GLN A 253 -6.75 8.45 15.95
C GLN A 253 -6.07 7.15 16.40
N ILE A 254 -4.80 7.28 16.79
CA ILE A 254 -4.03 6.24 17.48
C ILE A 254 -3.74 6.74 18.89
N ASP A 255 -4.08 5.92 19.87
CA ASP A 255 -3.76 6.18 21.27
C ASP A 255 -2.28 5.87 21.49
N THR A 256 -1.56 6.85 22.05
CA THR A 256 -0.11 6.85 22.25
C THR A 256 0.21 6.96 23.72
#